data_AF-A0A968M991-F1
#
_entry.id   AF-A0A968M991-F1
#
_cell.length_a   1.000
_cell.length_b   1.000
_cell.length_c   1.000
_cell.angle_alpha   90.00
_cell.angle_beta   90.00
_cell.angle_gamma   90.00
#
_symmetry.space_group_name_H-M   'P 1'
#
loop_
_entity.id
_entity.type
_entity.pdbx_description
1 polymer ?
#
loop_
_entity_poly.entity_id
_entity_poly.type
_entity_poly.pdbx_seq_one_letter_code
_entity_poly.pdbx_strand_id
1 'polypeptide(L)'
;MKYQSFSTGGLLASLAEQVLRRLPERKPVMDVIATPGTIIDCKRTLARKQVYARRLLVAACAVLALAFVVHINLGLALLPIFGLLFVLRGTIYSCPVWLALGSVLAGSGLGLLLTIGVLHPTNGDTAGGLFLLTSALGWFSAVLLSRRYTCATQWWPAIPGSMMALTALFLFF
;
A
#
# COMPACT_ATOMS: atom_id res chain seq x y z
N MET A 1 65.89 26.39 7.38
CA MET A 1 65.11 25.22 6.92
C MET A 1 63.66 25.64 6.68
N LYS A 2 63.20 25.67 5.42
CA LYS A 2 61.84 26.09 5.04
C LYS A 2 60.95 24.85 4.92
N TYR A 3 59.84 24.81 5.66
CA TYR A 3 58.76 23.83 5.49
C TYR A 3 57.91 24.22 4.27
N GLN A 4 57.81 23.35 3.27
CA GLN A 4 56.81 23.45 2.20
C GLN A 4 55.53 22.74 2.65
N SER A 5 54.42 23.47 2.69
CA SER A 5 53.08 22.92 2.90
C SER A 5 52.62 22.19 1.64
N PHE A 6 52.39 20.88 1.77
CA PHE A 6 51.87 20.03 0.72
C PHE A 6 50.33 20.16 0.68
N SER A 7 49.82 20.83 -0.34
CA SER A 7 48.37 21.08 -0.55
C SER A 7 47.66 19.80 -1.02
N THR A 8 47.07 19.06 -0.07
CA THR A 8 46.32 17.81 -0.32
C THR A 8 44.87 18.03 -0.82
N GLY A 9 44.39 19.28 -0.84
CA GLY A 9 42.99 19.59 -1.19
C GLY A 9 42.66 19.45 -2.69
N GLY A 10 43.61 19.75 -3.58
CA GLY A 10 43.34 19.75 -5.02
C GLY A 10 43.20 18.34 -5.64
N LEU A 11 43.93 17.36 -5.09
CA LEU A 11 44.00 16.01 -5.63
C LEU A 11 42.75 15.19 -5.25
N LEU A 12 42.23 15.38 -4.04
CA LEU A 12 40.97 14.78 -3.60
C LEU A 12 39.76 15.38 -4.34
N ALA A 13 39.76 16.68 -4.62
CA ALA A 13 38.71 17.32 -5.40
C ALA A 13 38.69 16.80 -6.85
N SER A 14 39.86 16.64 -7.47
CA SER A 14 40.00 16.07 -8.81
C SER A 14 39.57 14.60 -8.90
N LEU A 15 39.92 13.80 -7.89
CA LEU A 15 39.50 12.39 -7.80
C LEU A 15 37.99 12.26 -7.60
N ALA A 16 37.39 13.11 -6.75
CA ALA A 16 35.94 13.11 -6.54
C ALA A 16 35.18 13.46 -7.82
N GLU A 17 35.66 14.43 -8.61
CA GLU A 17 35.04 14.80 -9.88
C GLU A 17 35.19 13.69 -10.94
N GLN A 18 36.34 13.01 -10.99
CA GLN A 18 36.55 11.88 -11.90
C GLN A 18 35.69 10.67 -11.54
N VAL A 19 35.48 10.40 -10.25
CA VAL A 19 34.59 9.32 -9.80
C VAL A 19 33.13 9.67 -10.11
N LEU A 20 32.70 10.91 -9.86
CA LEU A 20 31.35 11.37 -10.19
C LEU A 20 31.05 11.27 -11.69
N ARG A 21 32.02 11.60 -12.56
CA ARG A 21 31.87 11.45 -14.02
C ARG A 21 31.88 10.00 -14.52
N ARG A 22 32.44 9.07 -13.74
CA ARG A 22 32.50 7.64 -14.08
C ARG A 22 31.35 6.83 -13.48
N LEU A 23 30.52 7.42 -12.62
CA LEU A 23 29.28 6.77 -12.24
C LEU A 23 28.43 6.66 -13.52
N PRO A 24 28.07 5.44 -13.95
CA PRO A 24 27.15 5.29 -15.06
C PRO A 24 25.90 6.07 -14.67
N GLU A 25 25.50 7.01 -15.53
CA GLU A 25 24.19 7.67 -15.48
C GLU A 25 23.19 6.62 -15.01
N ARG A 26 22.73 6.73 -13.74
CA ARG A 26 21.60 5.96 -13.28
C ARG A 26 20.45 6.49 -14.11
N LYS A 27 20.24 5.88 -15.28
CA LYS A 27 18.98 5.97 -15.98
C LYS A 27 17.94 5.67 -14.91
N PRO A 28 17.03 6.60 -14.60
CA PRO A 28 15.95 6.28 -13.68
C PRO A 28 15.34 4.96 -14.19
N VAL A 29 15.14 4.00 -13.29
CA VAL A 29 14.49 2.72 -13.58
C VAL A 29 12.99 2.97 -13.81
N MET A 30 12.67 3.94 -14.66
CA MET A 30 11.35 4.34 -15.10
C MET A 30 11.22 4.33 -16.64
N ASP A 31 12.26 3.90 -17.37
CA ASP A 31 12.21 3.74 -18.82
C ASP A 31 12.12 2.26 -19.26
N VAL A 32 11.34 1.44 -18.56
CA VAL A 32 10.61 0.37 -19.27
C VAL A 32 9.43 1.06 -19.93
N ILE A 33 9.75 1.78 -21.00
CA ILE A 33 8.83 2.52 -21.84
C ILE A 33 7.81 1.51 -22.37
N ALA A 34 6.62 1.57 -21.80
CA ALA A 34 5.43 0.96 -22.38
C ALA A 34 5.32 1.45 -23.82
N THR A 35 5.61 0.59 -24.79
CA THR A 35 5.39 0.89 -26.21
C THR A 35 3.95 1.36 -26.41
N PRO A 36 3.68 2.32 -27.30
CA PRO A 36 2.34 2.92 -27.44
C PRO A 36 1.22 1.88 -27.63
N GLY A 37 1.50 0.71 -28.21
CA GLY A 37 0.58 -0.43 -28.26
C GLY A 37 0.18 -0.99 -26.88
N THR A 38 1.13 -1.13 -25.94
CA THR A 38 0.88 -1.68 -24.59
C THR A 38 0.05 -0.76 -23.69
N ILE A 39 0.16 0.56 -23.86
CA ILE A 39 -0.65 1.53 -23.08
C ILE A 39 -2.12 1.49 -23.52
N ILE A 40 -2.35 1.38 -24.83
CA ILE A 40 -3.71 1.30 -25.41
C ILE A 40 -4.38 -0.02 -25.00
N ASP A 41 -3.64 -1.13 -24.98
CA ASP A 41 -4.13 -2.42 -24.49
C ASP A 41 -4.35 -2.44 -22.96
N CYS A 42 -3.48 -1.76 -22.17
CA CYS A 42 -3.70 -1.59 -20.72
C CYS A 42 -5.06 -0.91 -20.47
N LYS A 43 -5.36 0.20 -21.18
CA LYS A 43 -6.62 0.92 -21.00
C LYS A 43 -7.85 0.10 -21.41
N ARG A 44 -7.81 -0.65 -22.53
CA ARG A 44 -8.95 -1.48 -22.97
C ARG A 44 -9.24 -2.66 -22.05
N THR A 45 -8.20 -3.34 -21.58
CA THR A 45 -8.34 -4.50 -20.68
C THR A 45 -8.81 -4.08 -19.29
N LEU A 46 -8.35 -2.93 -18.78
CA LEU A 46 -8.84 -2.33 -17.54
C LEU A 46 -10.32 -1.94 -17.65
N ALA A 47 -10.73 -1.28 -18.74
CA ALA A 47 -12.11 -0.82 -18.93
C ALA A 47 -13.15 -1.96 -18.89
N ARG A 48 -12.85 -3.13 -19.49
CA ARG A 48 -13.77 -4.28 -19.51
C ARG A 48 -13.80 -5.02 -18.16
N LYS A 49 -12.68 -5.08 -17.43
CA LYS A 49 -12.58 -5.72 -16.10
C LYS A 49 -13.08 -4.83 -14.96
N GLN A 50 -13.06 -3.50 -15.13
CA GLN A 50 -13.51 -2.52 -14.14
C GLN A 50 -15.02 -2.62 -13.87
N VAL A 51 -15.85 -2.87 -14.87
CA VAL A 51 -17.33 -2.81 -14.70
C VAL A 51 -17.84 -3.90 -13.76
N TYR A 52 -17.40 -5.15 -13.96
CA TYR A 52 -17.83 -6.27 -13.12
C TYR A 52 -17.18 -6.23 -11.73
N ALA A 53 -15.89 -5.89 -11.67
CA ALA A 53 -15.17 -5.87 -10.41
C ALA A 53 -15.60 -4.69 -9.51
N ARG A 54 -15.99 -3.56 -10.11
CA ARG A 54 -16.58 -2.42 -9.39
C ARG A 54 -17.99 -2.74 -8.88
N ARG A 55 -18.82 -3.44 -9.66
CA ARG A 55 -20.15 -3.91 -9.19
C ARG A 55 -20.04 -4.97 -8.09
N LEU A 56 -19.11 -5.91 -8.21
CA LEU A 56 -18.89 -6.95 -7.21
C LEU A 56 -18.30 -6.38 -5.92
N LEU A 57 -17.34 -5.46 -6.01
CA LEU A 57 -16.78 -4.77 -4.85
C LEU A 57 -17.86 -3.95 -4.13
N VAL A 58 -18.67 -3.18 -4.88
CA VAL A 58 -19.79 -2.41 -4.31
C VAL A 58 -20.83 -3.32 -3.66
N ALA A 59 -21.19 -4.44 -4.30
CA ALA A 59 -22.16 -5.39 -3.74
C ALA A 59 -21.62 -6.07 -2.47
N ALA A 60 -20.37 -6.56 -2.49
CA ALA A 60 -19.73 -7.15 -1.33
C ALA A 60 -19.62 -6.14 -0.18
N CYS A 61 -19.26 -4.90 -0.48
CA CYS A 61 -19.21 -3.79 0.47
C CYS A 61 -20.58 -3.40 1.03
N ALA A 62 -21.61 -3.34 0.18
CA ALA A 62 -22.97 -3.00 0.61
C ALA A 62 -23.56 -4.11 1.50
N VAL A 63 -23.30 -5.37 1.18
CA VAL A 63 -23.71 -6.52 2.02
C VAL A 63 -22.95 -6.51 3.34
N LEU A 64 -21.64 -6.23 3.33
CA LEU A 64 -20.85 -6.10 4.57
C LEU A 64 -21.38 -4.94 5.43
N ALA A 65 -21.57 -3.76 4.84
CA ALA A 65 -22.09 -2.60 5.55
C ALA A 65 -23.51 -2.84 6.10
N LEU A 66 -24.40 -3.48 5.33
CA LEU A 66 -25.76 -3.79 5.75
C LEU A 66 -25.80 -4.83 6.88
N ALA A 67 -24.93 -5.84 6.82
CA ALA A 67 -24.77 -6.81 7.91
C ALA A 67 -24.23 -6.16 9.20
N PHE A 68 -23.45 -5.09 9.09
CA PHE A 68 -22.81 -4.42 10.23
C PHE A 68 -23.67 -3.35 10.91
N VAL A 69 -24.55 -2.66 10.19
CA VAL A 69 -25.43 -1.60 10.74
C VAL A 69 -26.41 -2.12 11.80
N VAL A 70 -26.67 -3.43 11.83
CA VAL A 70 -27.65 -4.03 12.74
C VAL A 70 -27.10 -4.28 14.16
N HIS A 71 -25.77 -4.34 14.35
CA HIS A 71 -25.20 -4.85 15.62
C HIS A 71 -24.06 -4.04 16.27
N ILE A 72 -23.54 -2.96 15.68
CA ILE A 72 -22.32 -2.28 16.18
C ILE A 72 -22.46 -0.75 16.33
N ASN A 73 -21.73 -0.19 17.30
CA ASN A 73 -21.51 1.25 17.51
C ASN A 73 -21.09 1.95 16.21
N LEU A 74 -21.88 2.93 15.76
CA LEU A 74 -21.62 3.70 14.52
C LEU A 74 -20.20 4.30 14.47
N GLY A 75 -19.64 4.68 15.62
CA GLY A 75 -18.28 5.23 15.70
C GLY A 75 -17.18 4.26 15.21
N LEU A 76 -17.31 2.95 15.47
CA LEU A 76 -16.34 1.96 15.00
C LEU A 76 -16.53 1.62 13.52
N ALA A 77 -17.78 1.62 13.04
CA ALA A 77 -18.09 1.35 11.64
C ALA A 77 -17.65 2.47 10.69
N LEU A 78 -17.45 3.68 11.20
CA LEU A 78 -17.08 4.84 10.39
C LEU A 78 -15.74 4.64 9.65
N LEU A 79 -14.75 4.06 10.33
CA LEU A 79 -13.41 3.84 9.78
C LEU A 79 -13.40 2.90 8.56
N PRO A 80 -13.98 1.68 8.63
CA PRO A 80 -14.06 0.80 7.48
C PRO A 80 -14.94 1.39 6.36
N ILE A 81 -16.00 2.14 6.67
CA ILE A 81 -16.83 2.83 5.67
C ILE A 81 -16.00 3.85 4.87
N PHE A 82 -15.20 4.68 5.54
CA PHE A 82 -14.30 5.61 4.85
C PHE A 82 -13.27 4.87 4.02
N GLY A 83 -12.66 3.82 4.55
CA GLY A 83 -11.73 2.98 3.79
C GLY A 83 -12.35 2.47 2.48
N LEU A 84 -13.59 1.98 2.56
CA LEU A 84 -14.37 1.57 1.40
C LEU A 84 -14.59 2.69 0.38
N LEU A 85 -14.97 3.89 0.83
CA LEU A 85 -15.17 5.04 -0.06
C LEU A 85 -13.88 5.42 -0.80
N PHE A 86 -12.74 5.37 -0.11
CA PHE A 86 -11.43 5.61 -0.71
C PHE A 86 -11.04 4.53 -1.72
N VAL A 87 -11.29 3.25 -1.44
CA VAL A 87 -11.07 2.17 -2.42
C VAL A 87 -11.98 2.36 -3.63
N LEU A 88 -13.26 2.67 -3.42
CA LEU A 88 -14.22 2.91 -4.49
C LEU A 88 -13.72 4.04 -5.39
N ARG A 89 -13.35 5.18 -4.79
CA ARG A 89 -12.79 6.32 -5.53
C ARG A 89 -11.49 5.92 -6.24
N GLY A 90 -10.59 5.20 -5.59
CA GLY A 90 -9.35 4.70 -6.19
C GLY A 90 -9.58 3.83 -7.41
N THR A 91 -10.61 2.98 -7.40
CA THR A 91 -10.98 2.16 -8.58
C THR A 91 -11.57 2.98 -9.73
N ILE A 92 -12.23 4.11 -9.44
CA ILE A 92 -12.82 5.01 -10.44
C ILE A 92 -11.72 5.78 -11.17
N TYR A 93 -10.77 6.33 -10.42
CA TYR A 93 -9.70 7.18 -10.96
C TYR A 93 -8.42 6.39 -11.28
N SER A 94 -8.42 5.07 -11.08
CA SER A 94 -7.23 4.21 -11.20
C SER A 94 -6.00 4.82 -10.50
N CYS A 95 -6.23 5.43 -9.34
CA CYS A 95 -5.19 6.15 -8.62
C CYS A 95 -4.62 5.24 -7.51
N PRO A 96 -3.33 4.85 -7.59
CA PRO A 96 -2.74 3.90 -6.65
C PRO A 96 -2.76 4.39 -5.20
N VAL A 97 -2.63 5.71 -4.99
CA VAL A 97 -2.62 6.33 -3.66
C VAL A 97 -3.96 6.16 -2.95
N TRP A 98 -5.07 6.35 -3.67
CA TRP A 98 -6.43 6.19 -3.13
C TRP A 98 -6.75 4.73 -2.82
N LEU A 99 -6.28 3.80 -3.66
CA LEU A 99 -6.42 2.36 -3.40
C LEU A 99 -5.65 1.95 -2.13
N ALA A 100 -4.42 2.44 -1.96
CA ALA A 100 -3.62 2.14 -0.78
C ALA A 100 -4.25 2.71 0.49
N LEU A 101 -4.58 4.00 0.50
CA LEU A 101 -5.25 4.66 1.63
C LEU A 101 -6.54 3.94 2.01
N GLY A 102 -7.39 3.66 1.03
CA GLY A 102 -8.67 3.00 1.30
C GLY A 102 -8.51 1.58 1.84
N SER A 103 -7.58 0.80 1.29
CA SER A 103 -7.37 -0.59 1.69
C SER A 103 -6.81 -0.68 3.11
N VAL A 104 -5.89 0.21 3.46
CA VAL A 104 -5.32 0.28 4.82
C VAL A 104 -6.37 0.77 5.82
N LEU A 105 -7.15 1.80 5.50
CA LEU A 105 -8.24 2.26 6.37
C LEU A 105 -9.29 1.17 6.58
N ALA A 106 -9.65 0.45 5.51
CA ALA A 106 -10.61 -0.65 5.59
C ALA A 106 -10.07 -1.82 6.44
N GLY A 107 -8.81 -2.21 6.25
CA GLY A 107 -8.16 -3.26 7.03
C GLY A 107 -8.04 -2.92 8.51
N SER A 108 -7.53 -1.73 8.84
CA SER A 108 -7.41 -1.28 10.23
C SER A 108 -8.77 -1.02 10.89
N GLY A 109 -9.75 -0.51 10.14
CA GLY A 109 -11.12 -0.36 10.61
C GLY A 109 -11.78 -1.70 10.92
N LEU A 110 -11.54 -2.71 10.08
CA LEU A 110 -11.97 -4.07 10.34
C LEU A 110 -11.29 -4.64 11.59
N GLY A 111 -9.97 -4.45 11.72
CA GLY A 111 -9.23 -4.89 12.91
C GLY A 111 -9.74 -4.30 14.21
N LEU A 112 -9.96 -2.98 14.25
CA LEU A 112 -10.51 -2.29 15.42
C LEU A 112 -11.89 -2.85 15.79
N LEU A 113 -12.70 -3.15 14.78
CA LEU A 113 -14.04 -3.66 14.96
C LEU A 113 -14.05 -5.12 15.46
N LEU A 114 -13.10 -5.95 15.01
CA LEU A 114 -12.93 -7.30 15.56
C LEU A 114 -12.47 -7.25 17.01
N THR A 115 -11.49 -6.42 17.36
CA THR A 115 -10.87 -6.42 18.69
C THR A 115 -11.69 -5.71 19.77
N ILE A 116 -12.32 -4.59 19.42
CA ILE A 116 -13.11 -3.77 20.37
C ILE A 116 -14.61 -4.06 20.23
N GLY A 117 -15.09 -4.56 19.08
CA GLY A 117 -16.50 -4.82 18.86
C GLY A 117 -16.89 -6.27 19.16
N VAL A 118 -16.56 -7.16 18.22
CA VAL A 118 -17.15 -8.50 18.14
C VAL A 118 -16.50 -9.51 19.09
N LEU A 119 -15.19 -9.44 19.31
CA LEU A 119 -14.41 -10.48 20.02
C LEU A 119 -13.98 -10.07 21.45
N HIS A 120 -14.68 -9.14 22.09
CA HIS A 120 -14.38 -8.65 23.45
C HIS A 120 -14.21 -9.79 24.50
N PRO A 121 -13.24 -9.72 25.43
CA PRO A 121 -11.80 -9.55 25.26
C PRO A 121 -11.10 -10.92 25.16
N THR A 122 -10.62 -11.28 23.97
CA THR A 122 -9.49 -12.21 23.87
C THR A 122 -8.25 -11.51 24.46
N ASN A 123 -7.38 -12.25 25.17
CA ASN A 123 -6.21 -11.71 25.88
C ASN A 123 -5.48 -10.59 25.10
N GLY A 124 -4.95 -9.58 25.80
CA GLY A 124 -4.42 -8.35 25.19
C GLY A 124 -3.47 -8.57 24.00
N ASP A 125 -2.62 -9.59 24.06
CA ASP A 125 -1.68 -9.94 22.99
C ASP A 125 -2.40 -10.49 21.75
N THR A 126 -3.36 -11.42 21.95
CA THR A 126 -4.16 -11.99 20.85
C THR A 126 -5.04 -10.94 20.16
N ALA A 127 -5.57 -9.98 20.91
CA ALA A 127 -6.30 -8.85 20.33
C ALA A 127 -5.36 -7.97 19.48
N GLY A 128 -4.16 -7.66 19.99
CA GLY A 128 -3.14 -6.94 19.23
C GLY A 128 -2.73 -7.68 17.95
N GLY A 129 -2.53 -8.99 18.03
CA GLY A 129 -2.21 -9.85 16.89
C GLY A 129 -3.31 -9.84 15.82
N LEU A 130 -4.57 -9.93 16.22
CA LEU A 130 -5.71 -9.91 15.29
C LEU A 130 -5.88 -8.54 14.60
N PHE A 131 -5.66 -7.45 15.33
CA PHE A 131 -5.62 -6.11 14.75
C PHE A 131 -4.51 -5.99 13.70
N LEU A 132 -3.29 -6.41 14.03
CA LEU A 132 -2.17 -6.35 13.10
C LEU A 132 -2.38 -7.24 11.87
N LEU A 133 -2.98 -8.42 12.03
CA LEU A 133 -3.25 -9.34 10.93
C LEU A 133 -4.27 -8.76 9.94
N THR A 134 -5.36 -8.17 10.43
CA THR A 134 -6.39 -7.52 9.60
C THR A 134 -5.88 -6.24 8.94
N SER A 135 -5.04 -5.45 9.63
CA SER A 135 -4.32 -4.33 9.03
C SER A 135 -3.35 -4.80 7.94
N ALA A 136 -2.61 -5.90 8.15
CA ALA A 136 -1.72 -6.48 7.15
C ALA A 136 -2.48 -6.93 5.90
N LEU A 137 -3.66 -7.53 6.06
CA LEU A 137 -4.59 -7.83 4.96
C LEU A 137 -4.98 -6.57 4.16
N GLY A 138 -5.24 -5.45 4.84
CA GLY A 138 -5.46 -4.15 4.19
C GLY A 138 -4.27 -3.69 3.34
N TRP A 139 -3.05 -3.84 3.86
CA TRP A 139 -1.81 -3.52 3.14
C TRP A 139 -1.58 -4.41 1.90
N PHE A 140 -1.77 -5.73 2.02
CA PHE A 140 -1.64 -6.64 0.88
C PHE A 140 -2.76 -6.45 -0.15
N SER A 141 -3.97 -6.11 0.30
CA SER A 141 -5.08 -5.76 -0.58
C SER A 141 -4.73 -4.56 -1.47
N ALA A 142 -4.00 -3.56 -0.96
CA ALA A 142 -3.53 -2.44 -1.77
C ALA A 142 -2.63 -2.89 -2.95
N VAL A 143 -1.74 -3.87 -2.72
CA VAL A 143 -0.88 -4.45 -3.77
C VAL A 143 -1.75 -5.13 -4.83
N LEU A 144 -2.68 -5.99 -4.40
CA LEU A 144 -3.61 -6.71 -5.28
C LEU A 144 -4.48 -5.76 -6.10
N LEU A 145 -5.04 -4.74 -5.45
CA LEU A 145 -5.89 -3.72 -6.08
C LEU A 145 -5.08 -2.87 -7.06
N SER A 146 -3.86 -2.48 -6.72
CA SER A 146 -2.98 -1.75 -7.66
C SER A 146 -2.68 -2.61 -8.88
N ARG A 147 -2.26 -3.86 -8.71
CA ARG A 147 -2.03 -4.80 -9.82
C ARG A 147 -3.26 -4.98 -10.70
N ARG A 148 -4.46 -4.88 -10.12
CA ARG A 148 -5.71 -5.09 -10.85
C ARG A 148 -6.22 -3.84 -11.56
N TYR A 149 -6.05 -2.66 -10.98
CA TYR A 149 -6.73 -1.44 -11.42
C TYR A 149 -5.79 -0.33 -11.90
N THR A 150 -4.48 -0.50 -11.77
CA THR A 150 -3.45 0.46 -12.24
C THR A 150 -2.49 -0.22 -13.22
N CYS A 151 -1.93 0.54 -14.16
CA CYS A 151 -0.97 -0.03 -15.14
C CYS A 151 0.39 -0.39 -14.49
N ALA A 152 0.71 0.18 -13.32
CA ALA A 152 1.90 -0.16 -12.53
C ALA A 152 1.48 -0.76 -11.19
N THR A 153 2.05 -1.93 -10.85
CA THR A 153 1.84 -2.55 -9.54
C THR A 153 2.66 -1.84 -8.48
N GLN A 154 2.01 -1.47 -7.37
CA GLN A 154 2.66 -0.82 -6.24
C GLN A 154 3.11 -1.89 -5.24
N TRP A 155 4.43 -2.08 -5.12
CA TRP A 155 5.01 -3.07 -4.21
C TRP A 155 5.37 -2.51 -2.84
N TRP A 156 5.49 -1.19 -2.72
CA TRP A 156 5.80 -0.53 -1.45
C TRP A 156 4.85 -0.92 -0.29
N PRO A 157 3.54 -1.20 -0.48
CA PRO A 157 2.64 -1.62 0.60
C PRO A 157 2.98 -3.00 1.18
N ALA A 158 3.74 -3.83 0.46
CA ALA A 158 4.08 -5.18 0.91
C ALA A 158 5.05 -5.19 2.10
N ILE A 159 5.93 -4.18 2.21
CA ILE A 159 6.91 -4.08 3.30
C ILE A 159 6.21 -3.92 4.66
N PRO A 160 5.39 -2.88 4.89
CA PRO A 160 4.68 -2.74 6.16
C PRO A 160 3.68 -3.88 6.39
N GLY A 161 3.01 -4.37 5.35
CA GLY A 161 2.10 -5.52 5.46
C GLY A 161 2.80 -6.79 5.97
N SER A 162 4.01 -7.06 5.47
CA SER A 162 4.81 -8.21 5.91
C SER A 162 5.28 -8.06 7.35
N MET A 163 5.72 -6.85 7.74
CA MET A 163 6.12 -6.58 9.13
C MET A 163 4.94 -6.76 10.09
N MET A 164 3.77 -6.21 9.76
CA MET A 164 2.56 -6.39 10.58
C MET A 164 2.15 -7.86 10.69
N ALA A 165 2.23 -8.63 9.60
CA ALA A 165 1.91 -10.06 9.63
C ALA A 165 2.90 -10.86 10.51
N LEU A 166 4.19 -10.54 10.45
CA LEU A 166 5.21 -11.16 11.30
C LEU A 166 5.00 -10.80 12.78
N THR A 167 4.73 -9.53 13.09
CA THR A 167 4.41 -9.11 14.46
C THR A 167 3.12 -9.75 14.96
N ALA A 168 2.09 -9.86 14.11
CA ALA A 168 0.86 -10.55 14.45
C ALA A 168 1.11 -12.02 14.78
N LEU A 169 1.92 -12.71 13.96
CA LEU A 169 2.31 -14.08 14.20
C LEU A 169 3.02 -14.22 15.55
N PHE A 170 3.96 -13.32 15.84
CA PHE A 170 4.68 -13.30 17.11
C PHE A 170 3.74 -13.13 18.32
N LEU A 171 2.71 -12.30 18.22
CA LEU A 171 1.73 -12.09 19.30
C LEU A 171 0.78 -13.28 19.52
N PHE A 172 0.68 -14.21 18.57
CA PHE A 172 -0.13 -15.43 18.72
C PHE A 172 0.63 -16.59 19.37
N PHE A 173 1.96 -16.51 19.48
CA PHE A 173 2.83 -17.53 20.06
C PHE A 173 3.38 -17.09 21.43
#